data_AF-A0A5C5RSM6-F1
#
_entry.id   AF-A0A5C5RSM6-F1
#
_cell.length_a   1.000
_cell.length_b   1.000
_cell.length_c   1.000
_cell.angle_alpha   90.00
_cell.angle_beta   90.00
_cell.angle_gamma   90.00
#
_symmetry.space_group_name_H-M   'P 1'
#
loop_
_entity.id
_entity.type
_entity.pdbx_description
1 polymer ?
#
loop_
_entity_poly.entity_id
_entity_poly.type
_entity_poly.pdbx_seq_one_letter_code
_entity_poly.pdbx_strand_id
1 'polypeptide(L)'
;MQPEAHDAPDEPDATRAALRAQLPAYLSPSIGKETTFRDGDGNLRPVGDFDRDELVAAGLNYDFTDRGWRTLASRPFIRKLGDNDPRFAPQACTPAQRRIGYVWRALAALLAIGTITCGGMYLVGGTAEPGVWLIAALTGLALTVEAGGRGLPVPAVSDAWIDFVRETAQEILLDKLSAEEKRTRPRASIADVQAAFDGLKQAWGQYRLNRAEYFLEMPVLRDGNVPETRAYQDAMLALEDALNALTAGSTQQQVDDAAALAEAAWHAWHTARDHAAEVKISDRAPTERAALMRLDRLVQRLAHESTPDSDRPKILAEIKRCIDQITTVPVSWETVRAFPELVARGPLPELTAGPPKQPPAAVDEDRDHPCT
;
A
#
# COMPACT_ATOMS: atom_id res chain seq x y z
N MET A 1 37.06 -50.85 3.88
CA MET A 1 37.00 -49.39 3.66
C MET A 1 35.54 -48.99 3.59
N GLN A 2 34.97 -48.62 4.74
CA GLN A 2 33.65 -47.99 4.86
C GLN A 2 33.91 -46.53 5.28
N PRO A 3 33.22 -45.53 4.71
CA PRO A 3 33.29 -44.18 5.22
C PRO A 3 32.31 -44.00 6.39
N GLU A 4 32.84 -43.59 7.54
CA GLU A 4 32.06 -43.15 8.69
C GLU A 4 31.32 -41.84 8.37
N ALA A 5 30.01 -41.83 8.61
CA ALA A 5 29.18 -40.64 8.54
C ALA A 5 29.37 -39.81 9.81
N HIS A 6 29.75 -38.55 9.64
CA HIS A 6 29.85 -37.57 10.71
C HIS A 6 28.48 -36.89 10.89
N ASP A 7 27.79 -37.18 11.99
CA ASP A 7 26.63 -36.43 12.45
C ASP A 7 27.07 -35.03 12.91
N ALA A 8 26.48 -34.00 12.30
CA ALA A 8 26.52 -32.62 12.79
C ALA A 8 25.18 -32.32 13.50
N PRO A 9 25.18 -31.61 14.64
CA PRO A 9 23.95 -31.35 15.38
C PRO A 9 23.06 -30.31 14.70
N ASP A 10 21.77 -30.64 14.58
CA ASP A 10 20.68 -29.74 14.22
C ASP A 10 20.44 -28.68 15.30
N GLU A 11 20.75 -27.41 15.02
CA GLU A 11 20.14 -26.27 15.74
C GLU A 11 20.16 -25.00 14.86
N PRO A 12 19.00 -24.53 14.37
CA PRO A 12 18.59 -23.16 14.66
C PRO A 12 17.05 -22.91 14.69
N ASP A 13 16.20 -23.91 14.95
CA ASP A 13 14.74 -23.70 14.94
C ASP A 13 14.19 -23.03 16.21
N ALA A 14 14.84 -23.23 17.36
CA ALA A 14 14.40 -22.63 18.62
C ALA A 14 14.52 -21.09 18.63
N THR A 15 15.58 -20.55 18.03
CA THR A 15 15.82 -19.10 17.97
C THR A 15 14.84 -18.39 17.03
N ARG A 16 14.47 -19.04 15.92
CA ARG A 16 13.49 -18.52 14.95
C ARG A 16 12.06 -18.56 15.51
N ALA A 17 11.71 -19.60 16.26
CA ALA A 17 10.43 -19.72 16.96
C ALA A 17 10.30 -18.66 18.08
N ALA A 18 11.36 -18.40 18.83
CA ALA A 18 11.38 -17.40 19.90
C ALA A 18 11.21 -15.95 19.37
N LEU A 19 11.76 -15.64 18.19
CA LEU A 19 11.59 -14.34 17.54
C LEU A 19 10.17 -14.12 17.01
N ARG A 20 9.51 -15.15 16.46
CA ARG A 20 8.12 -15.07 15.98
C ARG A 20 7.09 -14.88 17.11
N ALA A 21 7.37 -15.40 18.30
CA ALA A 21 6.46 -15.30 19.44
C ALA A 21 6.38 -13.90 20.07
N GLN A 22 7.34 -13.00 19.81
CA GLN A 22 7.40 -11.67 20.42
C GLN A 22 6.74 -10.55 19.58
N LEU A 23 6.39 -10.81 18.32
CA LEU A 23 5.82 -9.80 17.41
C LEU A 23 4.38 -9.32 17.71
N PRO A 24 3.46 -10.06 18.36
CA PRO A 24 2.08 -9.59 18.53
C PRO A 24 1.87 -8.51 19.60
N ALA A 25 2.88 -8.17 20.41
CA ALA A 25 2.70 -7.28 21.56
C ALA A 25 2.86 -5.77 21.24
N TYR A 26 3.23 -5.38 20.01
CA TYR A 26 3.67 -4.01 19.71
C TYR A 26 2.87 -3.25 18.64
N LEU A 27 1.79 -3.82 18.10
CA LEU A 27 0.99 -3.15 17.08
C LEU A 27 -0.47 -3.04 17.51
N SER A 28 -0.83 -1.87 18.02
CA SER A 28 -2.22 -1.40 18.05
C SER A 28 -2.26 0.03 17.48
N PRO A 29 -3.25 0.38 16.63
CA PRO A 29 -3.22 1.60 15.84
C PRO A 29 -3.77 2.80 16.62
N SER A 30 -3.05 3.93 16.59
CA SER A 30 -3.62 5.22 16.94
C SER A 30 -4.12 5.92 15.68
N ILE A 31 -5.42 6.18 15.67
CA ILE A 31 -6.20 6.82 14.61
C ILE A 31 -5.99 8.34 14.66
N GLY A 32 -5.75 8.93 13.49
CA GLY A 32 -6.26 10.24 13.02
C GLY A 32 -5.97 11.51 13.83
N LYS A 33 -5.00 12.31 13.36
CA LYS A 33 -5.03 13.77 13.50
C LYS A 33 -4.57 14.44 12.21
N GLU A 34 -5.44 15.24 11.62
CA GLU A 34 -5.12 16.17 10.53
C GLU A 34 -4.03 17.15 10.99
N THR A 35 -2.96 17.29 10.21
CA THR A 35 -1.89 18.26 10.48
C THR A 35 -2.15 19.55 9.72
N THR A 36 -2.36 20.64 10.45
CA THR A 36 -2.40 22.01 9.90
C THR A 36 -1.15 22.77 10.33
N PHE A 37 -0.66 23.66 9.47
CA PHE A 37 0.47 24.55 9.73
C PHE A 37 0.02 26.01 9.78
N ARG A 38 0.65 26.84 10.62
CA ARG A 38 0.32 28.26 10.77
C ARG A 38 1.23 29.12 9.90
N ASP A 39 0.68 29.85 8.93
CA ASP A 39 1.45 30.72 8.04
C ASP A 39 1.99 31.98 8.75
N GLY A 40 2.79 32.78 8.03
CA GLY A 40 3.41 34.01 8.55
C GLY A 40 2.42 35.09 8.99
N ASP A 41 1.15 34.98 8.58
CA ASP A 41 0.05 35.86 8.97
C ASP A 41 -0.81 35.27 10.12
N GLY A 42 -0.50 34.05 10.57
CA GLY A 42 -1.15 33.41 11.71
C GLY A 42 -2.32 32.48 11.35
N ASN A 43 -2.58 32.21 10.07
CA ASN A 43 -3.68 31.35 9.62
C ASN A 43 -3.27 29.88 9.51
N LEU A 44 -4.17 28.96 9.85
CA LEU A 44 -3.94 27.52 9.75
C LEU A 44 -4.27 27.01 8.33
N ARG A 45 -3.31 26.37 7.66
CA ARG A 45 -3.46 25.77 6.33
C ARG A 45 -3.18 24.24 6.36
N PRO A 46 -3.89 23.44 5.55
CA PRO A 46 -3.60 22.02 5.38
C PRO A 46 -2.31 21.82 4.57
N VAL A 47 -1.58 20.75 4.88
CA VAL A 47 -0.34 20.39 4.19
C VAL A 47 -0.68 19.81 2.80
N GLY A 48 -0.69 20.65 1.77
CA GLY A 48 -1.01 20.22 0.41
C GLY A 48 -0.90 21.31 -0.68
N ASP A 49 -0.93 22.58 -0.31
CA ASP A 49 -0.82 23.70 -1.25
C ASP A 49 0.57 24.36 -1.18
N PHE A 50 1.48 23.99 -2.08
CA PHE A 50 2.61 24.86 -2.44
C PHE A 50 2.81 24.86 -3.95
N ASP A 51 2.89 26.08 -4.50
CA ASP A 51 3.17 26.32 -5.91
C ASP A 51 4.69 26.23 -6.16
N ARG A 52 5.06 25.63 -7.29
CA ARG A 52 6.46 25.37 -7.68
C ARG A 52 7.26 26.68 -7.82
N ASP A 53 6.58 27.77 -8.15
CA ASP A 53 7.21 29.07 -8.38
C ASP A 53 7.61 29.79 -7.08
N GLU A 54 6.96 29.51 -5.94
CA GLU A 54 7.35 30.04 -4.63
C GLU A 54 8.66 29.42 -4.12
N LEU A 55 8.91 28.15 -4.47
CA LEU A 55 10.11 27.43 -4.07
C LEU A 55 11.36 27.88 -4.86
N VAL A 56 11.17 28.36 -6.09
CA VAL A 56 12.26 28.89 -6.93
C VAL A 56 12.64 30.32 -6.53
N ALA A 57 11.69 31.14 -6.08
CA ALA A 57 11.95 32.50 -5.62
C ALA A 57 12.80 32.58 -4.34
N ALA A 58 12.91 31.49 -3.57
CA ALA A 58 13.71 31.41 -2.34
C ALA A 58 15.22 31.16 -2.56
N GLY A 59 15.71 31.10 -3.81
CA GLY A 59 17.14 31.20 -4.11
C GLY A 59 18.02 30.01 -3.70
N LEU A 60 17.47 28.80 -3.62
CA LEU A 60 18.22 27.59 -3.26
C LEU A 60 18.63 26.81 -4.51
N ASN A 61 19.84 27.03 -4.98
CA ASN A 61 20.49 26.19 -5.99
C ASN A 61 21.89 25.82 -5.50
N TYR A 62 22.10 24.59 -5.01
CA TYR A 62 23.41 23.94 -4.96
C TYR A 62 23.25 22.41 -4.80
N ASP A 63 24.08 21.71 -5.58
CA ASP A 63 24.13 20.27 -5.78
C ASP A 63 25.25 19.67 -4.90
N PHE A 64 24.88 18.97 -3.83
CA PHE A 64 25.70 17.96 -3.12
C PHE A 64 24.81 17.13 -2.17
N THR A 65 24.70 15.82 -2.45
CA THR A 65 24.04 14.72 -1.72
C THR A 65 23.05 15.08 -0.60
N ASP A 66 21.77 14.99 -0.96
CA ASP A 66 20.65 15.75 -0.40
C ASP A 66 19.77 14.98 0.61
N ARG A 67 20.02 13.69 0.86
CA ARG A 67 19.09 12.85 1.63
C ARG A 67 19.37 12.79 3.14
N GLY A 68 20.64 12.99 3.56
CA GLY A 68 21.01 12.91 4.98
C GLY A 68 20.72 14.18 5.79
N TRP A 69 20.86 15.35 5.18
CA TRP A 69 20.70 16.63 5.89
C TRP A 69 19.25 17.10 5.99
N ARG A 70 18.38 16.78 5.01
CA ARG A 70 16.96 17.17 5.05
C ARG A 70 16.18 16.48 6.17
N THR A 71 16.51 15.24 6.50
CA THR A 71 15.90 14.48 7.60
C THR A 71 16.30 15.00 8.98
N LEU A 72 17.49 15.63 9.07
CA LEU A 72 17.95 16.28 10.30
C LEU A 72 17.40 17.70 10.44
N ALA A 73 17.41 18.50 9.36
CA ALA A 73 17.00 19.90 9.37
C ALA A 73 15.48 20.12 9.48
N SER A 74 14.65 19.14 9.08
CA SER A 74 13.19 19.22 9.18
C SER A 74 12.63 18.92 10.59
N ARG A 75 13.48 18.50 11.54
CA ARG A 75 13.04 18.15 12.90
C ARG A 75 12.72 19.41 13.73
N PRO A 76 11.61 19.43 14.50
CA PRO A 76 11.16 20.59 15.28
C PRO A 76 12.22 21.12 16.27
N PHE A 77 13.11 20.23 16.71
CA PHE A 77 14.20 20.54 17.64
C PHE A 77 15.30 21.41 17.00
N ILE A 78 15.66 21.17 15.73
CA ILE A 78 16.68 21.96 15.01
C ILE A 78 16.08 23.29 14.52
N ARG A 79 14.80 23.30 14.13
CA ARG A 79 14.10 24.52 13.71
C ARG A 79 13.98 25.55 14.84
N LYS A 80 13.82 25.10 16.10
CA LYS A 80 13.81 25.95 17.30
C LYS A 80 15.16 26.63 17.63
N LEU A 81 16.25 26.22 16.97
CA LEU A 81 17.60 26.79 17.17
C LEU A 81 17.99 27.77 16.06
N GLY A 82 17.24 27.84 14.95
CA GLY A 82 17.56 28.66 13.78
C GLY A 82 16.87 30.04 13.72
N ASP A 83 15.89 30.30 14.57
CA ASP A 83 15.19 31.58 14.60
C ASP A 83 16.03 32.64 15.33
N ASN A 84 16.63 33.55 14.55
CA ASN A 84 17.32 34.74 15.05
C ASN A 84 16.32 35.70 15.71
N ASP A 85 15.99 35.49 16.99
CA ASP A 85 15.29 36.48 17.82
C ASP A 85 16.28 37.62 18.17
N PRO A 86 16.02 38.87 17.77
CA PRO A 86 16.91 40.02 18.02
C PRO A 86 17.08 40.37 19.52
N ARG A 87 16.41 39.66 20.44
CA ARG A 87 16.62 39.79 21.89
C ARG A 87 17.88 39.09 22.41
N PHE A 88 18.64 38.38 21.57
CA PHE A 88 19.89 37.70 21.93
C PHE A 88 21.18 38.44 21.49
N ALA A 89 21.16 39.77 21.41
CA ALA A 89 22.39 40.57 21.36
C ALA A 89 23.19 40.42 22.68
N PRO A 90 24.53 40.54 22.67
CA PRO A 90 25.40 40.03 23.73
C PRO A 90 25.31 40.86 25.01
N GLN A 91 24.38 40.49 25.89
CA GLN A 91 24.44 40.81 27.31
C GLN A 91 24.94 39.60 28.10
N ALA A 92 25.69 39.88 29.16
CA ALA A 92 26.52 38.94 29.91
C ALA A 92 25.88 37.55 30.13
N CYS A 93 26.47 36.53 29.52
CA CYS A 93 26.05 35.13 29.68
C CYS A 93 26.02 34.75 31.17
N THR A 94 24.85 34.30 31.61
CA THR A 94 24.66 33.75 32.95
C THR A 94 25.55 32.50 33.15
N PRO A 95 25.92 32.15 34.39
CA PRO A 95 26.73 30.96 34.67
C PRO A 95 26.14 29.66 34.09
N ALA A 96 24.81 29.57 33.96
CA ALA A 96 24.10 28.45 33.34
C ALA A 96 24.36 28.36 31.83
N GLN A 97 24.35 29.47 31.10
CA GLN A 97 24.63 29.50 29.66
C GLN A 97 26.09 29.14 29.34
N ARG A 98 27.03 29.52 30.21
CA ARG A 98 28.44 29.10 30.07
C ARG A 98 28.58 27.59 30.24
N ARG A 99 27.87 26.98 31.19
CA ARG A 99 27.87 25.51 31.40
C ARG A 99 27.32 24.76 30.19
N ILE A 100 26.24 25.25 29.58
CA ILE A 100 25.70 24.71 28.32
C ILE A 100 26.75 24.81 27.20
N GLY A 101 27.45 25.94 27.08
CA GLY A 101 28.55 26.10 26.12
C GLY A 101 29.72 25.13 26.32
N TYR A 102 30.06 24.79 27.57
CA TYR A 102 31.10 23.78 27.86
C TYR A 102 30.65 22.37 27.49
N VAL A 103 29.39 22.01 27.75
CA VAL A 103 28.82 20.72 27.36
C VAL A 103 28.82 20.58 25.83
N TRP A 104 28.40 21.62 25.11
CA TRP A 104 28.42 21.61 23.64
C TRP A 104 29.84 21.54 23.05
N ARG A 105 30.82 22.22 23.67
CA ARG A 105 32.23 22.11 23.26
C ARG A 105 32.82 20.73 23.55
N ALA A 106 32.46 20.12 24.68
CA ALA A 106 32.87 18.77 25.01
C ALA A 106 32.23 17.74 24.05
N LEU A 107 30.94 17.91 23.73
CA LEU A 107 30.23 17.06 22.78
C LEU A 107 30.80 17.20 21.36
N ALA A 108 31.09 18.44 20.92
CA ALA A 108 31.73 18.70 19.63
C ALA A 108 33.16 18.13 19.57
N ALA A 109 33.92 18.21 20.67
CA ALA A 109 35.24 17.60 20.75
C ALA A 109 35.17 16.06 20.71
N LEU A 110 34.19 15.45 21.38
CA LEU A 110 33.99 14.00 21.38
C LEU A 110 33.49 13.49 20.03
N LEU A 111 32.62 14.24 19.34
CA LEU A 111 32.24 13.96 17.95
C LEU A 111 33.45 14.08 17.02
N ALA A 112 34.28 15.11 17.17
CA ALA A 112 35.50 15.30 16.39
C ALA A 112 36.50 14.14 16.61
N ILE A 113 36.70 13.72 17.87
CA ILE A 113 37.55 12.57 18.20
C ILE A 113 36.95 11.28 17.63
N GLY A 114 35.64 11.08 17.73
CA GLY A 114 34.94 9.95 17.12
C GLY A 114 35.16 9.88 15.60
N THR A 115 35.03 11.01 14.91
CA THR A 115 35.29 11.09 13.46
C THR A 115 36.75 10.86 13.09
N ILE A 116 37.71 11.35 13.89
CA ILE A 116 39.14 11.14 13.66
C ILE A 116 39.52 9.68 13.88
N THR A 117 38.99 9.04 14.93
CA THR A 117 39.25 7.63 15.24
C THR A 117 38.61 6.72 14.18
N CYS A 118 37.39 7.01 13.73
CA CYS A 118 36.74 6.27 12.64
C CYS A 118 37.50 6.44 11.32
N GLY A 119 37.97 7.66 10.98
CA GLY A 119 38.77 7.92 9.78
C GLY A 119 40.14 7.24 9.82
N GLY A 120 40.79 7.21 10.99
CA GLY A 120 42.07 6.53 11.19
C GLY A 120 41.98 5.01 11.07
N MET A 121 40.88 4.39 11.50
CA MET A 121 40.69 2.94 11.41
C MET A 121 40.22 2.47 10.02
N TYR A 122 39.51 3.33 9.26
CA TYR A 122 39.20 3.06 7.84
C TYR A 122 40.48 2.96 7.00
N LEU A 123 41.53 3.70 7.36
CA LEU A 123 42.85 3.63 6.73
C LEU A 123 43.65 2.37 7.10
N VAL A 124 43.26 1.65 8.17
CA VAL A 124 43.95 0.45 8.67
C VAL A 124 43.22 -0.86 8.28
N GLY A 125 42.15 -0.76 7.48
CA GLY A 125 41.50 -1.95 6.89
C GLY A 125 40.54 -2.71 7.82
N GLY A 126 40.05 -2.07 8.89
CA GLY A 126 39.02 -2.66 9.75
C GLY A 126 37.65 -2.69 9.06
N THR A 127 37.03 -3.87 8.95
CA THR A 127 35.73 -4.09 8.27
C THR A 127 34.50 -3.74 9.10
N ALA A 128 34.67 -3.18 10.30
CA ALA A 128 33.55 -2.86 11.16
C ALA A 128 32.81 -1.61 10.66
N GLU A 129 31.56 -1.81 10.22
CA GLU A 129 30.73 -0.77 9.62
C GLU A 129 30.48 0.41 10.57
N PRO A 130 30.45 1.66 10.05
CA PRO A 130 30.43 2.90 10.84
C PRO A 130 29.27 3.00 11.86
N GLY A 131 28.14 2.31 11.61
CA GLY A 131 27.01 2.29 12.56
C GLY A 131 27.30 1.57 13.87
N VAL A 132 28.10 0.49 13.84
CA VAL A 132 28.47 -0.27 15.06
C VAL A 132 29.39 0.58 15.95
N TRP A 133 30.26 1.37 15.33
CA TRP A 133 31.13 2.30 16.03
C TRP A 133 30.40 3.49 16.62
N LEU A 134 29.38 4.03 15.95
CA LEU A 134 28.55 5.08 16.52
C LEU A 134 27.83 4.58 17.79
N ILE A 135 27.25 3.38 17.75
CA ILE A 135 26.59 2.78 18.92
C ILE A 135 27.61 2.49 20.04
N ALA A 136 28.78 1.95 19.71
CA ALA A 136 29.85 1.71 20.69
C ALA A 136 30.40 3.01 21.30
N ALA A 137 30.54 4.07 20.50
CA ALA A 137 30.96 5.39 20.95
C ALA A 137 29.91 6.03 21.87
N LEU A 138 28.62 5.95 21.51
CA LEU A 138 27.52 6.45 22.35
C LEU A 138 27.39 5.67 23.65
N THR A 139 27.56 4.34 23.61
CA THR A 139 27.55 3.48 24.81
C THR A 139 28.78 3.76 25.69
N GLY A 140 29.94 3.94 25.09
CA GLY A 140 31.17 4.33 25.79
C GLY A 140 31.05 5.72 26.44
N LEU A 141 30.36 6.66 25.78
CA LEU A 141 30.05 7.98 26.32
C LEU A 141 29.13 7.88 27.55
N ALA A 142 28.09 7.05 27.48
CA ALA A 142 27.18 6.82 28.59
C ALA A 142 27.90 6.20 29.80
N LEU A 143 28.76 5.19 29.57
CA LEU A 143 29.52 4.52 30.63
C LEU A 143 30.62 5.40 31.25
N THR A 144 31.27 6.27 30.47
CA THR A 144 32.28 7.20 30.99
C THR A 144 31.68 8.32 31.83
N VAL A 145 30.44 8.72 31.54
CA VAL A 145 29.67 9.65 32.38
C VAL A 145 29.30 9.01 33.73
N GLU A 146 29.05 7.71 33.78
CA GLU A 146 28.71 6.98 35.00
C GLU A 146 29.94 6.65 35.87
N ALA A 147 31.08 6.33 35.26
CA ALA A 147 32.34 6.05 35.96
C ALA A 147 33.03 7.30 36.54
N GLY A 148 32.66 8.50 36.08
CA GLY A 148 33.17 9.78 36.56
C GLY A 148 32.56 10.21 37.90
N GLY A 149 32.78 9.42 38.96
CA GLY A 149 32.22 9.58 40.32
C GLY A 149 32.65 10.82 41.11
N ARG A 150 32.66 12.02 40.51
CA ARG A 150 32.87 13.29 41.22
C ARG A 150 31.81 14.32 40.88
N GLY A 151 30.66 14.20 41.55
CA GLY A 151 29.84 15.32 42.04
C GLY A 151 29.35 16.37 41.04
N LEU A 152 29.47 16.16 39.73
CA LEU A 152 28.88 17.01 38.73
C LEU A 152 27.45 16.51 38.47
N PRO A 153 26.43 17.38 38.54
CA PRO A 153 25.07 17.00 38.18
C PRO A 153 25.06 16.72 36.68
N VAL A 154 25.15 15.44 36.34
CA VAL A 154 24.91 14.98 34.97
C VAL A 154 23.46 15.34 34.67
N PRO A 155 23.17 16.12 33.62
CA PRO A 155 21.79 16.33 33.21
C PRO A 155 21.22 14.94 32.91
N ALA A 156 20.15 14.57 33.60
CA ALA A 156 19.46 13.31 33.37
C ALA A 156 19.31 13.14 31.86
N VAL A 157 19.84 12.03 31.32
CA VAL A 157 19.63 11.66 29.93
C VAL A 157 18.12 11.59 29.77
N SER A 158 17.54 12.60 29.15
CA SER A 158 16.10 12.72 29.04
C SER A 158 15.57 11.54 28.24
N ASP A 159 14.38 11.05 28.56
CA ASP A 159 13.71 9.99 27.79
C ASP A 159 13.70 10.29 26.28
N ALA A 160 13.60 11.57 25.90
CA ALA A 160 13.69 12.04 24.52
C ALA A 160 14.99 11.66 23.79
N TRP A 161 16.12 11.53 24.49
CA TRP A 161 17.39 11.11 23.89
C TRP A 161 17.43 9.60 23.70
N ILE A 162 16.86 8.84 24.64
CA ILE A 162 16.72 7.38 24.54
C ILE A 162 15.80 7.01 23.38
N ASP A 163 14.68 7.73 23.22
CA ASP A 163 13.76 7.53 22.11
C ASP A 163 14.41 7.85 20.76
N PHE A 164 15.18 8.94 20.68
CA PHE A 164 15.92 9.29 19.47
C PHE A 164 16.95 8.22 19.06
N VAL A 165 17.74 7.72 20.02
CA VAL A 165 18.72 6.65 19.74
C VAL A 165 18.02 5.37 19.31
N ARG A 166 16.88 5.03 19.94
CA ARG A 166 16.08 3.85 19.58
C ARG A 166 15.51 3.95 18.17
N GLU A 167 14.89 5.07 17.83
CA GLU A 167 14.32 5.33 16.49
C GLU A 167 15.40 5.25 15.41
N THR A 168 16.55 5.91 15.63
CA THR A 168 17.67 5.90 14.68
C THR A 168 18.27 4.49 14.52
N ALA A 169 18.40 3.74 15.61
CA ALA A 169 18.90 2.37 15.57
C ALA A 169 17.92 1.43 14.83
N GLN A 170 16.61 1.62 15.01
CA GLN A 170 15.59 0.85 14.29
C GLN A 170 15.60 1.12 12.80
N GLU A 171 15.73 2.37 12.35
CA GLU A 171 15.85 2.72 10.93
C GLU A 171 17.08 2.07 10.29
N ILE A 172 18.25 2.15 10.94
CA ILE A 172 19.49 1.54 10.43
C ILE A 172 19.35 0.01 10.36
N LEU A 173 18.72 -0.61 11.35
CA LEU A 173 18.52 -2.05 11.37
C LEU A 173 17.55 -2.50 10.27
N LEU A 174 16.46 -1.76 10.05
CA LEU A 174 15.50 -2.01 8.98
C LEU A 174 16.15 -1.88 7.60
N ASP A 175 16.98 -0.85 7.38
CA ASP A 175 17.68 -0.64 6.11
C ASP A 175 18.65 -1.80 5.82
N LYS A 176 19.40 -2.24 6.83
CA LYS A 176 20.31 -3.40 6.71
C LYS A 176 19.59 -4.72 6.46
N LEU A 177 18.52 -4.99 7.22
CA LEU A 177 17.71 -6.19 7.00
C LEU A 177 17.10 -6.19 5.60
N SER A 178 16.63 -5.04 5.11
CA SER A 178 16.11 -4.91 3.75
C SER A 178 17.19 -5.15 2.68
N ALA A 179 18.44 -4.73 2.94
CA ALA A 179 19.56 -4.94 2.04
C ALA A 179 20.03 -6.40 2.01
N GLU A 180 20.05 -7.09 3.16
CA GLU A 180 20.36 -8.52 3.24
C GLU A 180 19.25 -9.38 2.61
N GLU A 181 17.99 -9.02 2.81
CA GLU A 181 16.85 -9.69 2.18
C GLU A 181 16.91 -9.53 0.65
N LYS A 182 17.22 -8.33 0.15
CA LYS A 182 17.45 -8.10 -1.30
C LYS A 182 18.61 -8.93 -1.87
N ARG A 183 19.66 -9.22 -1.09
CA ARG A 183 20.79 -10.05 -1.54
C ARG A 183 20.47 -11.53 -1.59
N THR A 184 19.53 -11.99 -0.79
CA THR A 184 19.18 -13.41 -0.64
C THR A 184 17.93 -13.81 -1.40
N ARG A 185 17.10 -12.85 -1.85
CA ARG A 185 15.98 -13.17 -2.74
C ARG A 185 16.50 -13.78 -4.04
N PRO A 186 16.00 -14.96 -4.43
CA PRO A 186 16.28 -15.48 -5.77
C PRO A 186 15.83 -14.44 -6.79
N ARG A 187 16.69 -14.17 -7.77
CA ARG A 187 16.40 -13.21 -8.85
C ARG A 187 15.13 -13.65 -9.56
N ALA A 188 14.20 -12.72 -9.75
CA ALA A 188 12.98 -13.01 -10.47
C ALA A 188 13.30 -13.37 -11.92
N SER A 189 12.57 -14.33 -12.48
CA SER A 189 12.60 -14.63 -13.90
C SER A 189 11.33 -14.11 -14.59
N ILE A 190 11.39 -13.93 -15.91
CA ILE A 190 10.20 -13.56 -16.72
C ILE A 190 9.07 -14.59 -16.51
N ALA A 191 9.41 -15.86 -16.36
CA ALA A 191 8.44 -16.94 -16.10
C ALA A 191 7.71 -16.75 -14.76
N ASP A 192 8.41 -16.27 -13.72
CA ASP A 192 7.79 -16.01 -12.42
C ASP A 192 6.80 -14.84 -12.50
N VAL A 193 7.17 -13.76 -13.20
CA VAL A 193 6.27 -12.60 -13.42
C VAL A 193 5.03 -13.02 -14.22
N GLN A 194 5.22 -13.82 -15.28
CA GLN A 194 4.11 -14.33 -16.09
C GLN A 194 3.19 -15.24 -15.26
N ALA A 195 3.76 -16.13 -14.45
CA ALA A 195 2.98 -17.01 -13.57
C ALA A 195 2.18 -16.20 -12.53
N ALA A 196 2.76 -15.13 -11.97
CA ALA A 196 2.06 -14.24 -11.06
C ALA A 196 0.86 -13.54 -11.73
N PHE A 197 1.03 -13.05 -12.96
CA PHE A 197 -0.05 -12.44 -13.74
C PHE A 197 -1.14 -13.44 -14.14
N ASP A 198 -0.76 -14.65 -14.53
CA ASP A 198 -1.71 -15.72 -14.83
C ASP A 198 -2.52 -16.12 -13.59
N GLY A 199 -1.89 -16.16 -12.42
CA GLY A 199 -2.58 -16.34 -11.14
C GLY A 199 -3.58 -15.23 -10.83
N LEU A 200 -3.24 -13.96 -11.10
CA LEU A 200 -4.17 -12.83 -10.94
C LEU A 200 -5.37 -12.94 -11.88
N LYS A 201 -5.13 -13.24 -13.16
CA LYS A 201 -6.20 -13.47 -14.14
C LYS A 201 -7.09 -14.63 -13.73
N GLN A 202 -6.52 -15.70 -13.20
CA GLN A 202 -7.27 -16.83 -12.67
C GLN A 202 -8.14 -16.42 -11.47
N ALA A 203 -7.59 -15.69 -10.52
CA ALA A 203 -8.33 -15.21 -9.35
C ALA A 203 -9.51 -14.30 -9.75
N TRP A 204 -9.27 -13.35 -10.67
CA TRP A 204 -10.32 -12.51 -11.25
C TRP A 204 -11.37 -13.33 -11.99
N GLY A 205 -10.93 -14.32 -12.78
CA GLY A 205 -11.82 -15.25 -13.49
C GLY A 205 -12.71 -16.05 -12.54
N GLN A 206 -12.15 -16.58 -11.45
CA GLN A 206 -12.90 -17.30 -10.42
C GLN A 206 -13.95 -16.40 -9.75
N TYR A 207 -13.57 -15.17 -9.40
CA TYR A 207 -14.51 -14.16 -8.92
C TYR A 207 -15.66 -13.93 -9.91
N ARG A 208 -15.35 -13.74 -11.20
CA ARG A 208 -16.36 -13.51 -12.26
C ARG A 208 -17.33 -14.66 -12.44
N LEU A 209 -16.88 -15.89 -12.22
CA LEU A 209 -17.69 -17.10 -12.37
C LEU A 209 -18.46 -17.47 -11.08
N ASN A 210 -18.11 -16.89 -9.94
CA ASN A 210 -18.85 -17.07 -8.70
C ASN A 210 -20.02 -16.08 -8.62
N ARG A 211 -21.23 -16.56 -8.94
CA ARG A 211 -22.45 -15.75 -8.97
C ARG A 211 -22.72 -14.98 -7.68
N ALA A 212 -22.55 -15.64 -6.53
CA ALA A 212 -22.82 -15.02 -5.21
C ALA A 212 -21.84 -13.88 -4.95
N GLU A 213 -20.54 -14.11 -5.17
CA GLU A 213 -19.52 -13.07 -5.06
C GLU A 213 -19.79 -11.92 -6.04
N TYR A 214 -20.14 -12.23 -7.28
CA TYR A 214 -20.30 -11.26 -8.36
C TYR A 214 -21.49 -10.31 -8.17
N PHE A 215 -22.62 -10.81 -7.65
CA PHE A 215 -23.84 -10.00 -7.48
C PHE A 215 -24.08 -9.51 -6.05
N LEU A 216 -23.71 -10.28 -5.03
CA LEU A 216 -24.17 -10.05 -3.66
C LEU A 216 -23.04 -9.72 -2.70
N GLU A 217 -21.98 -10.52 -2.71
CA GLU A 217 -20.97 -10.44 -1.65
C GLU A 217 -19.88 -9.41 -1.95
N MET A 218 -19.47 -9.26 -3.21
CA MET A 218 -18.40 -8.36 -3.61
C MET A 218 -18.69 -7.65 -4.95
N PRO A 219 -19.87 -7.01 -5.14
CA PRO A 219 -20.17 -6.27 -6.37
C PRO A 219 -19.23 -5.05 -6.55
N VAL A 220 -18.71 -4.50 -5.45
CA VAL A 220 -17.84 -3.31 -5.43
C VAL A 220 -16.51 -3.52 -6.15
N LEU A 221 -16.02 -4.76 -6.28
CA LEU A 221 -14.81 -5.09 -7.05
C LEU A 221 -14.89 -4.70 -8.55
N ARG A 222 -16.08 -4.32 -9.03
CA ARG A 222 -16.31 -3.89 -10.42
C ARG A 222 -16.54 -2.38 -10.55
N ASP A 223 -16.61 -1.66 -9.44
CA ASP A 223 -16.82 -0.21 -9.46
C ASP A 223 -15.46 0.51 -9.53
N GLY A 224 -15.12 1.02 -10.71
CA GLY A 224 -13.90 1.79 -10.94
C GLY A 224 -13.86 3.14 -10.23
N ASN A 225 -14.93 3.55 -9.53
CA ASN A 225 -14.94 4.74 -8.68
C ASN A 225 -14.46 4.48 -7.26
N VAL A 226 -14.42 3.22 -6.82
CA VAL A 226 -13.91 2.86 -5.50
C VAL A 226 -12.38 2.85 -5.53
N PRO A 227 -11.70 3.62 -4.64
CA PRO A 227 -10.25 3.79 -4.69
C PRO A 227 -9.46 2.49 -4.70
N GLU A 228 -9.85 1.52 -3.87
CA GLU A 228 -9.18 0.22 -3.74
C GLU A 228 -9.33 -0.60 -5.02
N THR A 229 -10.54 -0.61 -5.61
CA THR A 229 -10.80 -1.29 -6.88
C THR A 229 -10.06 -0.64 -8.03
N ARG A 230 -10.01 0.70 -8.07
CA ARG A 230 -9.24 1.44 -9.07
C ARG A 230 -7.74 1.14 -8.94
N ALA A 231 -7.20 1.14 -7.72
CA ALA A 231 -5.80 0.81 -7.49
C ALA A 231 -5.43 -0.59 -7.99
N TYR A 232 -6.33 -1.57 -7.80
CA TYR A 232 -6.17 -2.90 -8.38
C TYR A 232 -6.20 -2.88 -9.93
N GLN A 233 -7.17 -2.18 -10.53
CA GLN A 233 -7.29 -2.07 -11.99
C GLN A 233 -6.05 -1.41 -12.62
N ASP A 234 -5.56 -0.32 -12.02
CA ASP A 234 -4.37 0.40 -12.46
C ASP A 234 -3.11 -0.48 -12.32
N ALA A 235 -2.98 -1.22 -11.21
CA ALA A 235 -1.85 -2.13 -10.99
C ALA A 235 -1.85 -3.32 -11.97
N MET A 236 -3.04 -3.86 -12.29
CA MET A 236 -3.19 -4.90 -13.33
C MET A 236 -2.76 -4.40 -14.71
N LEU A 237 -3.18 -3.19 -15.08
CA LEU A 237 -2.80 -2.58 -16.36
C LEU A 237 -1.29 -2.33 -16.44
N ALA A 238 -0.70 -1.76 -15.38
CA ALA A 238 0.74 -1.52 -15.31
C ALA A 238 1.56 -2.83 -15.42
N LEU A 239 1.09 -3.90 -14.79
CA LEU A 239 1.72 -5.22 -14.88
C LEU A 239 1.59 -5.82 -16.29
N GLU A 240 0.43 -5.69 -16.93
CA GLU A 240 0.21 -6.14 -18.31
C GLU A 240 1.13 -5.41 -19.29
N ASP A 241 1.24 -4.08 -19.18
CA ASP A 241 2.14 -3.26 -19.99
C ASP A 241 3.61 -3.66 -19.78
N ALA A 242 4.02 -3.89 -18.53
CA ALA A 242 5.36 -4.35 -18.21
C ALA A 242 5.66 -5.72 -18.84
N LEU A 243 4.73 -6.67 -18.75
CA LEU A 243 4.87 -8.00 -19.37
C LEU A 243 4.95 -7.93 -20.89
N ASN A 244 4.15 -7.06 -21.53
CA ASN A 244 4.19 -6.85 -22.97
C ASN A 244 5.52 -6.22 -23.45
N ALA A 245 6.18 -5.46 -22.57
CA ALA A 245 7.49 -4.88 -22.84
C ALA A 245 8.66 -5.86 -22.59
N LEU A 246 8.44 -6.93 -21.82
CA LEU A 246 9.48 -7.93 -21.55
C LEU A 246 9.73 -8.81 -22.77
N THR A 247 11.01 -9.02 -23.08
CA THR A 247 11.47 -9.89 -24.16
C THR A 247 12.60 -10.79 -23.64
N ALA A 248 13.02 -11.78 -24.43
CA ALA A 248 14.16 -12.63 -24.08
C ALA A 248 15.48 -11.86 -23.88
N GLY A 249 15.58 -10.62 -24.39
CA GLY A 249 16.73 -9.73 -24.22
C GLY A 249 16.59 -8.71 -23.09
N SER A 250 15.50 -8.74 -22.31
CA SER A 250 15.29 -7.81 -21.20
C SER A 250 16.36 -7.96 -20.13
N THR A 251 16.76 -6.83 -19.56
CA THR A 251 17.73 -6.78 -18.48
C THR A 251 17.14 -7.32 -17.18
N GLN A 252 17.97 -7.82 -16.27
CA GLN A 252 17.50 -8.27 -14.95
C GLN A 252 16.75 -7.16 -14.19
N GLN A 253 17.20 -5.90 -14.31
CA GLN A 253 16.51 -4.78 -13.68
C GLN A 253 15.07 -4.64 -14.16
N GLN A 254 14.82 -4.77 -15.47
CA GLN A 254 13.46 -4.71 -16.03
C GLN A 254 12.60 -5.88 -15.54
N VAL A 255 13.18 -7.07 -15.36
CA VAL A 255 12.47 -8.23 -14.80
C VAL A 255 12.15 -8.02 -13.32
N ASP A 256 13.09 -7.48 -12.55
CA ASP A 256 12.89 -7.16 -11.13
C ASP A 256 11.84 -6.05 -10.95
N ASP A 257 11.83 -5.03 -11.82
CA ASP A 257 10.82 -3.97 -11.83
C ASP A 257 9.42 -4.54 -12.15
N ALA A 258 9.31 -5.44 -13.12
CA ALA A 258 8.06 -6.13 -13.44
C ALA A 258 7.60 -7.06 -12.31
N ALA A 259 8.53 -7.73 -11.62
CA ALA A 259 8.23 -8.53 -10.44
C ALA A 259 7.68 -7.67 -9.29
N ALA A 260 8.24 -6.47 -9.08
CA ALA A 260 7.70 -5.53 -8.10
C ALA A 260 6.28 -5.05 -8.46
N LEU A 261 5.98 -4.83 -9.75
CA LEU A 261 4.62 -4.56 -10.22
C LEU A 261 3.68 -5.74 -9.98
N ALA A 262 4.17 -6.97 -10.15
CA ALA A 262 3.39 -8.17 -9.86
C ALA A 262 3.03 -8.29 -8.36
N GLU A 263 4.01 -8.06 -7.47
CA GLU A 263 3.78 -8.00 -6.02
C GLU A 263 2.75 -6.89 -5.67
N ALA A 264 2.90 -5.70 -6.25
CA ALA A 264 1.98 -4.59 -6.03
C ALA A 264 0.55 -4.90 -6.51
N ALA A 265 0.39 -5.54 -7.67
CA ALA A 265 -0.90 -5.93 -8.20
C ALA A 265 -1.60 -6.99 -7.32
N TRP A 266 -0.86 -7.98 -6.80
CA TRP A 266 -1.38 -8.94 -5.82
C TRP A 266 -1.82 -8.28 -4.52
N HIS A 267 -1.01 -7.36 -3.99
CA HIS A 267 -1.38 -6.61 -2.79
C HIS A 267 -2.66 -5.78 -3.02
N ALA A 268 -2.75 -5.09 -4.16
CA ALA A 268 -3.92 -4.29 -4.52
C ALA A 268 -5.17 -5.17 -4.70
N TRP A 269 -5.04 -6.36 -5.31
CA TRP A 269 -6.11 -7.33 -5.43
C TRP A 269 -6.68 -7.74 -4.06
N HIS A 270 -5.81 -8.12 -3.12
CA HIS A 270 -6.24 -8.51 -1.78
C HIS A 270 -6.89 -7.35 -1.02
N THR A 271 -6.30 -6.16 -1.10
CA THR A 271 -6.85 -4.95 -0.48
C THR A 271 -8.26 -4.63 -1.02
N ALA A 272 -8.44 -4.67 -2.34
CA ALA A 272 -9.73 -4.45 -2.98
C ALA A 272 -10.76 -5.53 -2.60
N ARG A 273 -10.33 -6.80 -2.53
CA ARG A 273 -11.21 -7.91 -2.15
C ARG A 273 -11.65 -7.82 -0.70
N ASP A 274 -10.75 -7.49 0.22
CA ASP A 274 -11.06 -7.31 1.64
C ASP A 274 -12.04 -6.15 1.84
N HIS A 275 -11.78 -5.00 1.19
CA HIS A 275 -12.70 -3.87 1.20
C HIS A 275 -14.09 -4.24 0.65
N ALA A 276 -14.13 -4.92 -0.50
CA ALA A 276 -15.39 -5.34 -1.09
C ALA A 276 -16.16 -6.35 -0.21
N ALA A 277 -15.46 -7.23 0.49
CA ALA A 277 -16.06 -8.20 1.41
C ALA A 277 -16.61 -7.53 2.68
N GLU A 278 -16.01 -6.44 3.12
CA GLU A 278 -16.50 -5.60 4.23
C GLU A 278 -17.77 -4.84 3.81
N VAL A 279 -17.71 -4.13 2.68
CA VAL A 279 -18.80 -3.27 2.20
C VAL A 279 -19.99 -4.08 1.67
N LYS A 280 -19.72 -5.18 0.97
CA LYS A 280 -20.71 -6.01 0.28
C LYS A 280 -21.60 -5.17 -0.66
N ILE A 281 -22.90 -5.48 -0.68
CA ILE A 281 -23.92 -4.71 -1.42
C ILE A 281 -24.48 -3.51 -0.64
N SER A 282 -24.00 -3.25 0.58
CA SER A 282 -24.67 -2.32 1.51
C SER A 282 -24.56 -0.85 1.09
N ASP A 283 -23.46 -0.48 0.42
CA ASP A 283 -23.15 0.86 -0.07
C ASP A 283 -23.87 1.22 -1.39
N ARG A 284 -24.63 0.29 -1.97
CA ARG A 284 -25.36 0.54 -3.22
C ARG A 284 -26.71 1.22 -2.95
N ALA A 285 -27.15 2.03 -3.92
CA ALA A 285 -28.48 2.65 -3.89
C ALA A 285 -29.57 1.56 -3.70
N PRO A 286 -30.65 1.84 -2.95
CA PRO A 286 -31.67 0.82 -2.65
C PRO A 286 -32.26 0.12 -3.87
N THR A 287 -32.43 0.85 -4.98
CA THR A 287 -32.92 0.32 -6.27
C THR A 287 -31.91 -0.62 -6.92
N GLU A 288 -30.64 -0.23 -6.98
CA GLU A 288 -29.56 -1.06 -7.54
C GLU A 288 -29.31 -2.31 -6.71
N ARG A 289 -29.32 -2.19 -5.38
CA ARG A 289 -29.25 -3.33 -4.45
C ARG A 289 -30.39 -4.31 -4.70
N ALA A 290 -31.63 -3.82 -4.84
CA ALA A 290 -32.77 -4.67 -5.15
C ALA A 290 -32.64 -5.35 -6.52
N ALA A 291 -32.11 -4.64 -7.52
CA ALA A 291 -31.86 -5.19 -8.86
C ALA A 291 -30.82 -6.31 -8.83
N LEU A 292 -29.68 -6.13 -8.14
CA LEU A 292 -28.64 -7.16 -7.97
C LEU A 292 -29.17 -8.40 -7.22
N MET A 293 -29.91 -8.21 -6.12
CA MET A 293 -30.54 -9.30 -5.37
C MET A 293 -31.57 -10.07 -6.21
N ARG A 294 -32.32 -9.36 -7.07
CA ARG A 294 -33.28 -9.98 -7.98
C ARG A 294 -32.56 -10.71 -9.10
N LEU A 295 -31.50 -10.15 -9.64
CA LEU A 295 -30.70 -10.71 -10.71
C LEU A 295 -30.10 -12.07 -10.31
N ASP A 296 -29.48 -12.16 -9.12
CA ASP A 296 -28.97 -13.43 -8.58
C ASP A 296 -30.05 -14.53 -8.56
N ARG A 297 -31.23 -14.23 -8.01
CA ARG A 297 -32.36 -15.18 -7.96
C ARG A 297 -32.88 -15.57 -9.34
N LEU A 298 -32.93 -14.63 -10.28
CA LEU A 298 -33.39 -14.89 -11.64
C LEU A 298 -32.41 -15.78 -12.41
N VAL A 299 -31.11 -15.55 -12.26
CA VAL A 299 -30.06 -16.41 -12.82
C VAL A 299 -30.14 -17.80 -12.21
N GLN A 300 -30.32 -17.90 -10.89
CA GLN A 300 -30.51 -19.19 -10.22
C GLN A 300 -31.77 -19.93 -10.73
N ARG A 301 -32.90 -19.23 -10.86
CA ARG A 301 -34.13 -19.81 -11.42
C ARG A 301 -33.92 -20.22 -12.87
N LEU A 302 -33.23 -19.41 -13.68
CA LEU A 302 -32.92 -19.74 -15.07
C LEU A 302 -32.00 -20.96 -15.18
N ALA A 303 -31.13 -21.19 -14.22
CA ALA A 303 -30.27 -22.38 -14.16
C ALA A 303 -31.01 -23.64 -13.68
N HIS A 304 -32.09 -23.49 -12.91
CA HIS A 304 -32.79 -24.61 -12.28
C HIS A 304 -33.53 -25.51 -13.28
N GLU A 305 -33.29 -26.83 -13.21
CA GLU A 305 -33.79 -27.85 -14.15
C GLU A 305 -35.32 -27.84 -14.34
N SER A 306 -36.07 -27.57 -13.28
CA SER A 306 -37.54 -27.54 -13.32
C SER A 306 -38.16 -26.27 -13.90
N THR A 307 -37.37 -25.28 -14.32
CA THR A 307 -37.91 -24.04 -14.88
C THR A 307 -38.61 -24.31 -16.22
N PRO A 308 -39.93 -24.08 -16.33
CA PRO A 308 -40.67 -24.35 -17.56
C PRO A 308 -40.19 -23.49 -18.72
N ASP A 309 -40.17 -24.03 -19.95
CA ASP A 309 -39.74 -23.28 -21.14
C ASP A 309 -40.62 -22.04 -21.39
N SER A 310 -41.90 -22.10 -21.00
CA SER A 310 -42.83 -20.97 -21.08
C SER A 310 -42.47 -19.79 -20.16
N ASP A 311 -41.71 -20.03 -19.09
CA ASP A 311 -41.26 -19.00 -18.16
C ASP A 311 -39.93 -18.37 -18.57
N ARG A 312 -39.11 -19.06 -19.38
CA ARG A 312 -37.75 -18.62 -19.73
C ARG A 312 -37.74 -17.23 -20.40
N PRO A 313 -38.58 -16.93 -21.42
CA PRO A 313 -38.60 -15.60 -22.02
C PRO A 313 -38.92 -14.49 -21.02
N LYS A 314 -39.81 -14.76 -20.04
CA LYS A 314 -40.16 -13.78 -18.99
C LYS A 314 -38.98 -13.53 -18.06
N ILE A 315 -38.28 -14.59 -17.65
CA ILE A 315 -37.07 -14.49 -16.82
C ILE A 315 -35.98 -13.70 -17.55
N LEU A 316 -35.75 -13.98 -18.84
CA LEU A 316 -34.75 -13.26 -19.64
C LEU A 316 -35.08 -11.76 -19.76
N ALA A 317 -36.35 -11.41 -20.00
CA ALA A 317 -36.79 -10.02 -20.03
C ALA A 317 -36.63 -9.32 -18.67
N GLU A 318 -36.92 -10.02 -17.57
CA GLU A 318 -36.69 -9.48 -16.22
C GLU A 318 -35.21 -9.29 -15.91
N ILE A 319 -34.34 -10.22 -16.33
CA ILE A 319 -32.88 -10.06 -16.18
C ILE A 319 -32.41 -8.82 -16.93
N LYS A 320 -32.83 -8.63 -18.18
CA LYS A 320 -32.49 -7.42 -18.95
C LYS A 320 -32.90 -6.15 -18.19
N ARG A 321 -34.12 -6.12 -17.65
CA ARG A 321 -34.59 -4.97 -16.85
C ARG A 321 -33.75 -4.74 -15.60
N CYS A 322 -33.32 -5.80 -14.90
CA CYS A 322 -32.43 -5.68 -13.75
C CYS A 322 -31.05 -5.15 -14.15
N ILE A 323 -30.49 -5.61 -15.27
CA ILE A 323 -29.23 -5.09 -15.83
C ILE A 323 -29.36 -3.59 -16.14
N ASP A 324 -30.45 -3.19 -16.81
CA ASP A 324 -30.72 -1.78 -17.16
C ASP A 324 -30.88 -0.87 -15.91
N GLN A 325 -31.14 -1.43 -14.73
CA GLN A 325 -31.27 -0.70 -13.45
C GLN A 325 -29.96 -0.57 -12.67
N ILE A 326 -28.93 -1.35 -13.03
CA ILE A 326 -27.63 -1.34 -12.37
C ILE A 326 -26.74 -0.33 -13.09
N THR A 327 -26.21 0.65 -12.35
CA THR A 327 -25.53 1.82 -12.94
C THR A 327 -24.09 1.98 -12.47
N THR A 328 -23.77 1.56 -11.25
CA THR A 328 -22.43 1.74 -10.67
C THR A 328 -21.52 0.53 -10.90
N VAL A 329 -22.11 -0.68 -10.93
CA VAL A 329 -21.36 -1.93 -11.09
C VAL A 329 -21.73 -2.63 -12.41
N PRO A 330 -21.04 -2.35 -13.53
CA PRO A 330 -21.47 -2.76 -14.86
C PRO A 330 -21.64 -4.29 -14.95
N VAL A 331 -22.86 -4.73 -15.30
CA VAL A 331 -23.19 -6.12 -15.59
C VAL A 331 -23.59 -6.21 -17.05
N SER A 332 -22.95 -7.10 -17.82
CA SER A 332 -23.35 -7.38 -19.20
C SER A 332 -24.12 -8.68 -19.31
N TRP A 333 -24.98 -8.79 -20.33
CA TRP A 333 -25.64 -10.05 -20.65
C TRP A 333 -24.65 -11.18 -20.97
N GLU A 334 -23.54 -10.85 -21.61
CA GLU A 334 -22.45 -11.79 -21.87
C GLU A 334 -21.89 -12.38 -20.57
N THR A 335 -21.71 -11.55 -19.54
CA THR A 335 -21.25 -12.03 -18.24
C THR A 335 -22.27 -12.95 -17.58
N VAL A 336 -23.57 -12.62 -17.67
CA VAL A 336 -24.62 -13.51 -17.17
C VAL A 336 -24.59 -14.87 -17.87
N ARG A 337 -24.43 -14.90 -19.20
CA ARG A 337 -24.37 -16.16 -19.95
C ARG A 337 -23.14 -17.01 -19.63
N ALA A 338 -22.07 -16.41 -19.14
CA ALA A 338 -20.83 -17.09 -18.81
C ALA A 338 -20.89 -17.89 -17.50
N PHE A 339 -21.94 -17.75 -16.69
CA PHE A 339 -22.05 -18.50 -15.44
C PHE A 339 -22.11 -20.02 -15.69
N PRO A 340 -21.31 -20.84 -14.97
CA PRO A 340 -21.22 -22.28 -15.22
C PRO A 340 -22.57 -23.00 -15.17
N GLU A 341 -23.46 -22.61 -14.26
CA GLU A 341 -24.79 -23.20 -14.13
C GLU A 341 -25.73 -22.92 -15.31
N LEU A 342 -25.45 -21.88 -16.10
CA LEU A 342 -26.18 -21.58 -17.34
C LEU A 342 -25.52 -22.25 -18.54
N VAL A 343 -24.18 -22.30 -18.58
CA VAL A 343 -23.44 -23.00 -19.64
C VAL A 343 -23.77 -24.49 -19.65
N ALA A 344 -23.86 -25.14 -18.48
CA ALA A 344 -24.21 -26.54 -18.35
C ALA A 344 -25.60 -26.90 -18.91
N ARG A 345 -26.51 -25.92 -18.99
CA ARG A 345 -27.86 -26.10 -19.56
C ARG A 345 -27.91 -26.01 -21.09
N GLY A 346 -26.80 -25.66 -21.75
CA GLY A 346 -26.74 -25.46 -23.19
C GLY A 346 -27.09 -24.03 -23.63
N PRO A 347 -27.13 -23.79 -24.95
CA PRO A 347 -27.23 -22.44 -25.50
C PRO A 347 -28.55 -21.77 -25.09
N LEU A 348 -28.43 -20.68 -24.32
CA LEU A 348 -29.54 -19.76 -24.10
C LEU A 348 -29.84 -19.02 -25.40
N PRO A 349 -31.12 -18.83 -25.77
CA PRO A 349 -31.48 -18.01 -26.92
C PRO A 349 -30.88 -16.62 -26.75
N GLU A 350 -30.31 -16.09 -27.84
CA GLU A 350 -29.79 -14.73 -27.82
C GLU A 350 -30.94 -13.76 -27.54
N LEU A 351 -30.70 -12.84 -26.60
CA LEU A 351 -31.52 -11.64 -26.46
C LEU A 351 -31.20 -10.71 -27.63
N THR A 352 -31.47 -11.13 -28.86
CA THR A 352 -31.36 -10.24 -30.01
C THR A 352 -32.45 -9.18 -29.92
N ALA A 353 -31.99 -7.94 -30.02
CA ALA A 353 -32.71 -6.67 -29.88
C ALA A 353 -34.24 -6.70 -30.10
N GLY A 354 -34.96 -6.37 -29.02
CA GLY A 354 -36.28 -5.78 -29.04
C GLY A 354 -37.45 -6.76 -29.17
N PRO A 355 -38.58 -6.50 -28.48
CA PRO A 355 -39.81 -7.25 -28.78
C PRO A 355 -40.11 -7.11 -30.27
N PRO A 356 -40.60 -8.17 -30.95
CA PRO A 356 -41.11 -8.03 -32.32
C PRO A 356 -42.08 -6.86 -32.28
N LYS A 357 -41.81 -5.84 -33.11
CA LYS A 357 -42.68 -4.68 -33.28
C LYS A 357 -44.05 -5.26 -33.62
N GLN A 358 -44.93 -5.33 -32.62
CA GLN A 358 -46.25 -5.90 -32.79
C GLN A 358 -46.87 -5.09 -33.92
N PRO A 359 -47.27 -5.72 -35.05
CA PRO A 359 -47.88 -4.99 -36.14
C PRO A 359 -49.00 -4.16 -35.51
N PRO A 360 -49.12 -2.86 -35.84
CA PRO A 360 -50.21 -2.05 -35.32
C PRO A 360 -51.48 -2.86 -35.52
N ALA A 361 -52.20 -3.11 -34.43
CA ALA A 361 -53.47 -3.81 -34.48
C ALA A 361 -54.26 -3.15 -35.61
N ALA A 362 -54.62 -3.93 -36.63
CA ALA A 362 -55.44 -3.44 -37.72
C ALA A 362 -56.65 -2.77 -37.06
N VAL A 363 -56.70 -1.45 -37.17
CA VAL A 363 -57.87 -0.69 -36.77
C VAL A 363 -58.95 -1.17 -37.73
N ASP A 364 -59.91 -1.90 -37.18
CA ASP A 364 -61.09 -2.38 -37.88
C ASP A 364 -61.99 -1.16 -38.16
N GLU A 365 -61.57 -0.33 -39.13
CA GLU A 365 -62.35 0.76 -39.72
C GLU A 365 -63.40 0.17 -40.66
N ASP A 366 -64.34 -0.63 -40.15
CA ASP A 366 -65.51 -1.04 -40.94
C ASP A 366 -66.76 -1.27 -40.07
N ARG A 367 -67.12 -0.27 -39.28
CA ARG A 367 -68.45 -0.18 -38.66
C ARG A 367 -68.99 1.23 -38.70
N ASP A 368 -69.41 1.62 -39.89
CA ASP A 368 -70.56 2.49 -40.06
C ASP A 368 -71.17 2.16 -41.41
N HIS A 369 -72.45 1.75 -41.44
CA HIS A 369 -73.47 2.16 -42.42
C HIS A 369 -74.81 1.53 -41.99
N PRO A 370 -75.70 2.28 -41.31
CA PRO A 370 -77.10 1.88 -41.13
C PRO A 370 -77.88 2.11 -42.44
N CYS A 371 -78.48 1.06 -42.98
CA CYS A 371 -79.47 1.17 -44.06
C CYS A 371 -80.68 1.97 -43.57
N THR A 372 -81.09 2.95 -44.38
CA THR A 372 -82.42 3.59 -44.32
C THR A 372 -83.28 3.09 -45.46
#